data_AF-A0A7X8ZS15-F1
#
_entry.id   AF-A0A7X8ZS15-F1
#
_cell.length_a   1.000
_cell.length_b   1.000
_cell.length_c   1.000
_cell.angle_alpha   90.00
_cell.angle_beta   90.00
_cell.angle_gamma   90.00
#
_symmetry.space_group_name_H-M   'P 1'
#
loop_
_entity.id
_entity.type
_entity.pdbx_description
1 polymer ?
#
loop_
_entity_poly.entity_id
_entity_poly.type
_entity_poly.pdbx_seq_one_letter_code
_entity_poly.pdbx_strand_id
1 'polypeptide(L)'
;TEPWYTIKAQERWNQAVNKDLWSKFEELMGHPDITDMLNFSSSILDDMDLDGGNIGIRDTMDVYWREQFGFVNLLQDYLKEWIEQIDTSSILPRSKELIGNDEDCFLSFNYTDVLEHVYQIEDVTHIHGSIESVSDISPIMGHCNKAESEKHRQWAKEADEEYNEGESSIQDAIADYLEAILKDTNSIINFHSRFFRSLNKIEHVIVIGWSAGSVDIPYLLKIKECVRRDAKWTVYWYNNEAYAGLKHAFDEVEIDGNYEVEYIQTDGFWDNAL
;
A
#
# COMPACT_ATOMS: atom_id res chain seq x y z
N THR A 1 7.40 -3.41 32.06
CA THR A 1 6.07 -3.88 31.63
C THR A 1 5.10 -3.59 32.74
N GLU A 2 4.08 -2.77 32.47
CA GLU A 2 3.17 -2.26 33.51
C GLU A 2 2.26 -3.38 34.06
N PRO A 3 2.03 -3.45 35.39
CA PRO A 3 1.42 -4.59 36.08
C PRO A 3 -0.08 -4.85 35.78
N TRP A 4 -0.75 -3.99 35.02
CA TRP A 4 -2.15 -4.16 34.60
C TRP A 4 -2.33 -4.71 33.18
N TYR A 5 -1.23 -4.91 32.44
CA TYR A 5 -1.28 -5.33 31.05
C TYR A 5 -0.99 -6.85 30.93
N THR A 6 -2.05 -7.66 30.87
CA THR A 6 -1.90 -9.13 30.79
C THR A 6 -1.52 -9.59 29.38
N ILE A 7 -0.80 -10.73 29.26
CA ILE A 7 -0.49 -11.36 27.95
C ILE A 7 -1.76 -11.57 27.12
N LYS A 8 -2.87 -11.97 27.75
CA LYS A 8 -4.18 -12.09 27.08
C LYS A 8 -4.77 -10.76 26.61
N ALA A 9 -4.50 -9.67 27.33
CA ALA A 9 -4.90 -8.33 26.90
C ALA A 9 -4.06 -7.88 25.71
N GLN A 10 -2.74 -8.16 25.71
CA GLN A 10 -1.88 -7.94 24.54
C GLN A 10 -2.31 -8.78 23.34
N GLU A 11 -2.65 -10.05 23.52
CA GLU A 11 -3.12 -10.92 22.43
C GLU A 11 -4.43 -10.44 21.83
N ARG A 12 -5.39 -10.02 22.67
CA ARG A 12 -6.67 -9.44 22.20
C ARG A 12 -6.48 -8.10 21.53
N TRP A 13 -5.63 -7.24 22.08
CA TRP A 13 -5.29 -5.95 21.49
C TRP A 13 -4.57 -6.16 20.15
N ASN A 14 -3.58 -7.06 20.08
CA ASN A 14 -2.93 -7.44 18.84
C ASN A 14 -3.93 -8.01 17.82
N GLN A 15 -4.87 -8.87 18.21
CA GLN A 15 -5.87 -9.40 17.28
C GLN A 15 -6.82 -8.32 16.74
N ALA A 16 -7.25 -7.39 17.60
CA ALA A 16 -8.12 -6.30 17.21
C ALA A 16 -7.37 -5.26 16.36
N VAL A 17 -6.16 -4.88 16.78
CA VAL A 17 -5.33 -3.89 16.11
C VAL A 17 -4.76 -4.44 14.82
N ASN A 18 -4.15 -5.62 14.80
CA ASN A 18 -3.49 -6.15 13.59
C ASN A 18 -4.45 -6.35 12.42
N LYS A 19 -5.73 -6.67 12.69
CA LYS A 19 -6.72 -6.87 11.63
C LYS A 19 -7.04 -5.55 10.91
N ASP A 20 -7.19 -4.47 11.67
CA ASP A 20 -7.54 -3.16 11.12
C ASP A 20 -6.29 -2.37 10.69
N LEU A 21 -5.12 -2.71 11.25
CA LEU A 21 -3.85 -2.05 10.98
C LEU A 21 -3.35 -2.38 9.58
N TRP A 22 -3.38 -3.66 9.16
CA TRP A 22 -2.85 -4.04 7.85
C TRP A 22 -3.70 -3.48 6.69
N SER A 23 -5.02 -3.58 6.77
CA SER A 23 -5.93 -3.10 5.72
C SER A 23 -5.89 -1.59 5.54
N LYS A 24 -5.48 -0.84 6.58
CA LYS A 24 -5.35 0.62 6.57
C LYS A 24 -3.91 1.10 6.61
N PHE A 25 -2.93 0.20 6.55
CA PHE A 25 -1.53 0.53 6.84
C PHE A 25 -0.99 1.58 5.86
N GLU A 26 -1.14 1.33 4.56
CA GLU A 26 -0.68 2.24 3.51
C GLU A 26 -1.43 3.58 3.54
N GLU A 27 -2.73 3.57 3.82
CA GLU A 27 -3.55 4.77 3.96
C GLU A 27 -3.06 5.64 5.13
N LEU A 28 -2.91 5.03 6.31
CA LEU A 28 -2.49 5.75 7.53
C LEU A 28 -1.07 6.31 7.41
N MET A 29 -0.14 5.55 6.84
CA MET A 29 1.20 6.08 6.63
C MET A 29 1.28 7.13 5.53
N GLY A 30 0.41 7.02 4.52
CA GLY A 30 0.25 8.02 3.47
C GLY A 30 -0.20 9.38 3.96
N HIS A 31 -0.78 9.44 5.16
CA HIS A 31 -1.31 10.64 5.80
C HIS A 31 -0.69 10.81 7.20
N PRO A 32 0.61 11.14 7.30
CA PRO A 32 1.22 11.45 8.59
C PRO A 32 0.54 12.68 9.20
N ASP A 33 0.64 12.82 10.54
CA ASP A 33 0.12 14.00 11.22
C ASP A 33 1.04 15.22 10.98
N ILE A 34 0.88 15.81 9.79
CA ILE A 34 1.64 16.99 9.36
C ILE A 34 1.42 18.17 10.31
N THR A 35 0.23 18.28 10.91
CA THR A 35 -0.07 19.36 11.86
C THR A 35 0.79 19.21 13.11
N ASP A 36 0.87 18.01 13.67
CA ASP A 36 1.72 17.73 14.81
C ASP A 36 3.21 17.87 14.48
N MET A 37 3.65 17.48 13.28
CA MET A 37 5.04 17.71 12.82
C MET A 37 5.40 19.21 12.82
N LEU A 38 4.52 20.06 12.29
CA LEU A 38 4.71 21.51 12.26
C LEU A 38 4.65 22.15 13.66
N ASN A 39 3.71 21.72 14.50
CA ASN A 39 3.60 22.18 15.88
C ASN A 39 4.83 21.80 16.71
N PHE A 40 5.35 20.59 16.47
CA PHE A 40 6.54 20.10 17.14
C PHE A 40 7.78 20.91 16.73
N SER A 41 7.95 21.19 15.43
CA SER A 41 8.98 22.11 14.94
C SER A 41 8.88 23.48 15.60
N SER A 42 7.68 24.08 15.62
CA SER A 42 7.45 25.38 16.26
C SER A 42 7.85 25.39 17.74
N SER A 43 7.49 24.32 18.47
CA SER A 43 7.84 24.18 19.89
C SER A 43 9.35 24.12 20.11
N ILE A 44 10.07 23.37 19.27
CA ILE A 44 11.54 23.30 19.33
C ILE A 44 12.15 24.68 19.06
N LEU A 45 11.70 25.34 18.00
CA LEU A 45 12.21 26.65 17.59
C LEU A 45 11.98 27.75 18.63
N ASP A 46 10.86 27.68 19.37
CA ASP A 46 10.57 28.59 20.48
C ASP A 46 11.47 28.33 21.71
N ASP A 47 11.84 27.07 21.96
CA ASP A 47 12.67 26.66 23.09
C ASP A 47 14.18 26.81 22.85
N MET A 48 14.63 27.05 21.61
CA MET A 48 16.05 27.17 21.26
C MET A 48 16.74 28.40 21.90
N ASP A 49 15.99 29.46 22.22
CA ASP A 49 16.43 30.69 22.93
C ASP A 49 17.83 31.19 22.54
N LEU A 50 18.12 31.21 21.22
CA LEU A 50 19.42 31.60 20.71
C LEU A 50 19.58 33.13 20.70
N ASP A 51 20.73 33.63 21.17
CA ASP A 51 21.07 35.06 21.20
C ASP A 51 20.93 35.76 19.82
N GLY A 52 21.13 35.00 18.73
CA GLY A 52 21.02 35.49 17.34
C GLY A 52 19.66 35.23 16.69
N GLY A 53 18.70 34.67 17.42
CA GLY A 53 17.50 34.05 16.84
C GLY A 53 17.81 32.77 16.08
N ASN A 54 16.80 32.23 15.40
CA ASN A 54 16.85 30.98 14.64
C ASN A 54 17.56 31.14 13.29
N ILE A 55 18.81 31.63 13.31
CA ILE A 55 19.67 31.89 12.15
C ILE A 55 20.86 30.93 12.17
N GLY A 56 21.18 30.33 11.02
CA GLY A 56 22.25 29.33 10.90
C GLY A 56 21.92 27.99 11.57
N ILE A 57 20.63 27.69 11.72
CA ILE A 57 20.12 26.47 12.37
C ILE A 57 19.76 25.37 11.35
N ARG A 58 19.65 25.70 10.05
CA ARG A 58 19.18 24.79 8.99
C ARG A 58 19.83 23.41 9.05
N ASP A 59 21.16 23.36 9.01
CA ASP A 59 21.90 22.08 9.02
C ASP A 59 21.59 21.23 10.26
N THR A 60 21.40 21.87 11.41
CA THR A 60 21.10 21.18 12.68
C THR A 60 19.68 20.61 12.64
N MET A 61 18.71 21.42 12.19
CA MET A 61 17.31 20.98 12.06
C MET A 61 17.18 19.86 11.03
N ASP A 62 17.87 19.94 9.90
CA ASP A 62 17.86 18.88 8.88
C ASP A 62 18.42 17.56 9.40
N VAL A 63 19.48 17.59 10.23
CA VAL A 63 19.97 16.38 10.91
C VAL A 63 18.92 15.85 11.87
N TYR A 64 18.34 16.73 12.69
CA TYR A 64 17.33 16.34 13.67
C TYR A 64 16.13 15.66 13.00
N TRP A 65 15.59 16.23 11.93
CA TRP A 65 14.44 15.66 11.23
C TRP A 65 14.75 14.34 10.53
N ARG A 66 15.96 14.17 9.99
CA ARG A 66 16.41 12.87 9.48
C ARG A 66 16.44 11.80 10.57
N GLU A 67 16.82 12.16 11.80
CA GLU A 67 16.76 11.23 12.93
C GLU A 67 15.33 10.92 13.36
N GLN A 68 14.41 11.90 13.34
CA GLN A 68 13.01 11.69 13.73
C GLN A 68 12.18 10.93 12.69
N PHE A 69 12.34 11.27 11.40
CA PHE A 69 11.45 10.81 10.34
C PHE A 69 12.13 9.90 9.31
N GLY A 70 13.46 9.85 9.30
CA GLY A 70 14.23 9.08 8.32
C GLY A 70 14.03 7.56 8.40
N PHE A 71 13.40 7.05 9.47
CA PHE A 71 13.02 5.64 9.60
C PHE A 71 12.14 5.16 8.43
N VAL A 72 11.38 6.08 7.83
CA VAL A 72 10.47 5.78 6.72
C VAL A 72 11.19 5.20 5.50
N ASN A 73 12.46 5.57 5.30
CA ASN A 73 13.30 5.03 4.23
C ASN A 73 13.64 3.55 4.41
N LEU A 74 13.55 3.02 5.64
CA LEU A 74 13.83 1.62 5.95
C LEU A 74 12.57 0.74 5.86
N LEU A 75 11.40 1.34 5.63
CA LEU A 75 10.15 0.63 5.79
C LEU A 75 9.96 -0.47 4.73
N GLN A 76 10.32 -0.19 3.49
CA GLN A 76 10.26 -1.19 2.43
C GLN A 76 11.24 -2.35 2.69
N ASP A 77 12.41 -2.06 3.27
CA ASP A 77 13.36 -3.10 3.68
C ASP A 77 12.76 -3.96 4.80
N TYR A 78 12.13 -3.37 5.81
CA TYR A 78 11.46 -4.12 6.88
C TYR A 78 10.28 -4.94 6.36
N LEU A 79 9.50 -4.40 5.40
CA LEU A 79 8.46 -5.15 4.72
C LEU A 79 9.07 -6.37 4.03
N LYS A 80 10.13 -6.19 3.26
CA LYS A 80 10.83 -7.28 2.57
C LYS A 80 11.33 -8.34 3.56
N GLU A 81 12.06 -7.93 4.60
CA GLU A 81 12.56 -8.83 5.64
C GLU A 81 11.43 -9.59 6.35
N TRP A 82 10.29 -8.95 6.56
CA TRP A 82 9.14 -9.60 7.18
C TRP A 82 8.46 -10.61 6.24
N ILE A 83 8.23 -10.26 4.98
CA ILE A 83 7.62 -11.18 4.01
C ILE A 83 8.51 -12.40 3.77
N GLU A 84 9.84 -12.23 3.72
CA GLU A 84 10.81 -13.33 3.57
C GLU A 84 10.79 -14.33 4.74
N GLN A 85 10.21 -13.96 5.89
CA GLN A 85 10.02 -14.86 7.04
C GLN A 85 8.73 -15.69 6.96
N ILE A 86 7.83 -15.40 6.02
CA ILE A 86 6.57 -16.12 5.88
C ILE A 86 6.84 -17.48 5.21
N ASP A 87 6.73 -18.55 5.99
CA ASP A 87 6.90 -19.92 5.50
C ASP A 87 5.60 -20.46 4.89
N THR A 88 5.61 -20.67 3.57
CA THR A 88 4.49 -21.24 2.81
C THR A 88 4.59 -22.76 2.60
N SER A 89 5.68 -23.40 3.05
CA SER A 89 5.97 -24.82 2.76
C SER A 89 4.99 -25.84 3.33
N SER A 90 4.25 -25.46 4.37
CA SER A 90 3.25 -26.31 5.03
C SER A 90 1.81 -25.99 4.62
N ILE A 91 1.60 -25.03 3.72
CA ILE A 91 0.28 -24.60 3.28
C ILE A 91 -0.22 -25.54 2.18
N LEU A 92 -1.50 -25.92 2.26
CA LEU A 92 -2.17 -26.72 1.24
C LEU A 92 -3.16 -25.85 0.45
N PRO A 93 -3.38 -26.13 -0.85
CA PRO A 93 -4.41 -25.48 -1.64
C PRO A 93 -5.77 -25.53 -0.94
N ARG A 94 -6.52 -24.42 -1.00
CA ARG A 94 -7.89 -24.34 -0.47
C ARG A 94 -8.95 -24.29 -1.57
N SER A 95 -8.56 -24.11 -2.82
CA SER A 95 -9.45 -24.19 -3.97
C SER A 95 -8.79 -25.02 -5.07
N LYS A 96 -9.44 -26.11 -5.46
CA LYS A 96 -9.00 -26.96 -6.57
C LYS A 96 -9.15 -26.28 -7.92
N GLU A 97 -9.97 -25.24 -8.02
CA GLU A 97 -10.17 -24.47 -9.26
C GLU A 97 -8.88 -23.84 -9.78
N LEU A 98 -7.95 -23.52 -8.88
CA LEU A 98 -6.66 -22.93 -9.22
C LEU A 98 -5.59 -23.96 -9.59
N ILE A 99 -5.80 -25.25 -9.27
CA ILE A 99 -4.76 -26.28 -9.43
C ILE A 99 -4.71 -26.74 -10.89
N GLY A 100 -3.53 -26.64 -11.50
CA GLY A 100 -3.31 -27.10 -12.88
C GLY A 100 -4.00 -26.22 -13.92
N ASN A 101 -4.30 -24.97 -13.57
CA ASN A 101 -4.85 -23.98 -14.47
C ASN A 101 -3.71 -23.33 -15.29
N ASP A 102 -3.70 -23.61 -16.59
CA ASP A 102 -2.74 -23.08 -17.55
C ASP A 102 -3.38 -22.13 -18.59
N GLU A 103 -4.68 -21.82 -18.43
CA GLU A 103 -5.44 -20.97 -19.37
C GLU A 103 -5.62 -19.54 -18.84
N ASP A 104 -5.59 -19.35 -17.52
CA ASP A 104 -5.82 -18.06 -16.88
C ASP A 104 -4.54 -17.25 -16.65
N CYS A 105 -4.71 -15.92 -16.55
CA CYS A 105 -3.64 -15.02 -16.14
C CYS A 105 -3.87 -14.54 -14.70
N PHE A 106 -2.79 -14.47 -13.90
CA PHE A 106 -2.87 -14.11 -12.49
C PHE A 106 -2.24 -12.75 -12.23
N LEU A 107 -2.99 -11.87 -11.55
CA LEU A 107 -2.51 -10.61 -11.00
C LEU A 107 -2.57 -10.69 -9.48
N SER A 108 -1.42 -10.55 -8.83
CA SER A 108 -1.31 -10.61 -7.37
C SER A 108 -0.92 -9.25 -6.80
N PHE A 109 -1.67 -8.84 -5.78
CA PHE A 109 -1.34 -7.71 -4.90
C PHE A 109 -0.58 -8.17 -3.64
N ASN A 110 -0.44 -9.50 -3.46
CA ASN A 110 0.28 -10.08 -2.33
C ASN A 110 1.76 -10.23 -2.66
N TYR A 111 2.59 -10.23 -1.61
CA TYR A 111 4.05 -10.31 -1.70
C TYR A 111 4.61 -11.73 -1.48
N THR A 112 3.77 -12.70 -1.17
CA THR A 112 4.19 -14.09 -0.89
C THR A 112 4.12 -14.96 -2.14
N ASP A 113 4.79 -16.10 -2.11
CA ASP A 113 4.85 -17.09 -3.20
C ASP A 113 3.71 -18.12 -3.16
N VAL A 114 2.53 -17.77 -2.60
CA VAL A 114 1.46 -18.76 -2.41
C VAL A 114 0.95 -19.32 -3.74
N LEU A 115 0.84 -18.51 -4.79
CA LEU A 115 0.34 -18.98 -6.09
C LEU A 115 1.35 -19.91 -6.77
N GLU A 116 2.62 -19.60 -6.67
CA GLU A 116 3.75 -20.31 -7.26
C GLU A 116 4.04 -21.59 -6.47
N HIS A 117 4.20 -21.48 -5.15
CA HIS A 117 4.60 -22.60 -4.29
C HIS A 117 3.44 -23.55 -3.98
N VAL A 118 2.28 -23.03 -3.61
CA VAL A 118 1.15 -23.86 -3.16
C VAL A 118 0.31 -24.34 -4.34
N TYR A 119 0.01 -23.44 -5.28
CA TYR A 119 -0.84 -23.74 -6.44
C TYR A 119 -0.07 -24.14 -7.70
N GLN A 120 1.27 -24.00 -7.72
CA GLN A 120 2.12 -24.35 -8.87
C GLN A 120 1.79 -23.55 -10.13
N ILE A 121 1.40 -22.29 -9.96
CA ILE A 121 1.10 -21.35 -11.06
C ILE A 121 2.41 -20.65 -11.44
N GLU A 122 2.84 -20.80 -12.69
CA GLU A 122 4.14 -20.26 -13.16
C GLU A 122 4.07 -18.76 -13.53
N ASP A 123 2.97 -18.31 -14.17
CA ASP A 123 2.86 -16.97 -14.76
C ASP A 123 2.00 -16.01 -13.91
N VAL A 124 2.53 -15.60 -12.75
CA VAL A 124 1.89 -14.63 -11.86
C VAL A 124 2.53 -13.25 -12.02
N THR A 125 1.69 -12.23 -12.25
CA THR A 125 2.13 -10.84 -12.22
C THR A 125 1.95 -10.27 -10.81
N HIS A 126 3.05 -10.13 -10.07
CA HIS A 126 3.06 -9.40 -8.80
C HIS A 126 3.19 -7.89 -9.05
N ILE A 127 2.06 -7.17 -9.00
CA ILE A 127 2.02 -5.74 -9.34
C ILE A 127 2.80 -4.86 -8.36
N HIS A 128 2.94 -5.34 -7.11
CA HIS A 128 3.71 -4.67 -6.05
C HIS A 128 5.05 -5.36 -5.79
N GLY A 129 5.56 -6.16 -6.73
CA GLY A 129 6.73 -6.99 -6.46
C GLY A 129 6.45 -8.08 -5.42
N SER A 130 7.49 -8.83 -5.07
CA SER A 130 7.38 -10.02 -4.23
C SER A 130 8.76 -10.38 -3.64
N ILE A 131 8.84 -11.53 -2.97
CA ILE A 131 10.11 -12.13 -2.57
C ILE A 131 10.96 -12.51 -3.78
N GLU A 132 12.29 -12.52 -3.57
CA GLU A 132 13.29 -12.73 -4.64
C GLU A 132 13.14 -14.08 -5.38
N SER A 133 12.51 -15.09 -4.75
CA SER A 133 12.26 -16.38 -5.39
C SER A 133 11.22 -16.32 -6.52
N VAL A 134 10.35 -15.31 -6.56
CA VAL A 134 9.25 -15.22 -7.54
C VAL A 134 9.19 -13.88 -8.30
N SER A 135 9.88 -12.83 -7.85
CA SER A 135 9.90 -11.53 -8.54
C SER A 135 11.26 -10.85 -8.46
N ASP A 136 11.72 -10.30 -9.59
CA ASP A 136 12.90 -9.42 -9.64
C ASP A 136 12.61 -8.02 -9.04
N ILE A 137 11.34 -7.71 -8.80
CA ILE A 137 10.88 -6.46 -8.20
C ILE A 137 10.72 -6.70 -6.70
N SER A 138 11.51 -5.99 -5.89
CA SER A 138 11.36 -6.01 -4.43
C SER A 138 9.98 -5.49 -4.01
N PRO A 139 9.45 -5.91 -2.84
CA PRO A 139 8.14 -5.48 -2.37
C PRO A 139 7.98 -3.96 -2.35
N ILE A 140 6.95 -3.47 -3.04
CA ILE A 140 6.60 -2.07 -3.18
C ILE A 140 5.41 -1.78 -2.28
N MET A 141 5.58 -0.83 -1.37
CA MET A 141 4.52 -0.33 -0.50
C MET A 141 4.59 1.19 -0.47
N GLY A 142 3.43 1.83 -0.32
CA GLY A 142 3.36 3.27 -0.16
C GLY A 142 2.00 3.87 -0.48
N HIS A 143 1.97 5.19 -0.65
CA HIS A 143 0.78 5.98 -0.94
C HIS A 143 1.01 6.94 -2.10
N CYS A 144 -0.05 7.36 -2.78
CA CYS A 144 0.03 8.33 -3.88
C CYS A 144 -0.10 9.77 -3.36
N ASN A 145 0.97 10.33 -2.80
CA ASN A 145 0.99 11.65 -2.13
C ASN A 145 1.83 12.71 -2.87
N LYS A 146 2.11 12.50 -4.16
CA LYS A 146 3.00 13.36 -4.97
C LYS A 146 2.61 14.85 -4.94
N ALA A 147 1.32 15.16 -5.03
CA ALA A 147 0.87 16.55 -5.02
C ALA A 147 1.10 17.23 -3.66
N GLU A 148 1.03 16.47 -2.58
CA GLU A 148 1.28 16.97 -1.23
C GLU A 148 2.78 17.18 -1.00
N SER A 149 3.62 16.22 -1.40
CA SER A 149 5.08 16.40 -1.31
C SER A 149 5.58 17.59 -2.14
N GLU A 150 5.10 17.75 -3.38
CA GLU A 150 5.43 18.90 -4.23
C GLU A 150 5.02 20.24 -3.60
N LYS A 151 3.89 20.28 -2.88
CA LYS A 151 3.42 21.46 -2.16
C LYS A 151 4.35 21.80 -0.99
N HIS A 152 4.76 20.80 -0.21
CA HIS A 152 5.69 20.99 0.90
C HIS A 152 7.08 21.45 0.41
N ARG A 153 7.58 20.92 -0.71
CA ARG A 153 8.80 21.44 -1.37
C ARG A 153 8.68 22.91 -1.75
N GLN A 154 7.52 23.30 -2.30
CA GLN A 154 7.28 24.68 -2.69
C GLN A 154 7.25 25.61 -1.46
N TRP A 155 6.60 25.19 -0.37
CA TRP A 155 6.61 25.95 0.90
C TRP A 155 8.00 26.04 1.52
N ALA A 156 8.79 24.97 1.48
CA ALA A 156 10.18 24.98 1.95
C ALA A 156 11.00 26.04 1.21
N LYS A 157 10.82 26.14 -0.10
CA LYS A 157 11.47 27.14 -0.95
C LYS A 157 11.00 28.57 -0.64
N GLU A 158 9.71 28.78 -0.43
CA GLU A 158 9.15 30.09 -0.06
C GLU A 158 9.71 30.56 1.29
N ALA A 159 9.79 29.66 2.28
CA ALA A 159 10.38 29.95 3.58
C ALA A 159 11.89 30.27 3.48
N ASP A 160 12.62 29.59 2.61
CA ASP A 160 14.05 29.86 2.34
C ASP A 160 14.25 31.26 1.74
N GLU A 161 13.38 31.68 0.81
CA GLU A 161 13.39 33.03 0.22
C GLU A 161 13.10 34.14 1.27
N GLU A 162 12.37 33.79 2.34
CA GLU A 162 12.11 34.65 3.50
C GLU A 162 13.15 34.52 4.62
N TYR A 163 14.22 33.73 4.43
CA TYR A 163 15.25 33.41 5.42
C TYR A 163 14.69 32.75 6.70
N ASN A 164 13.56 32.05 6.60
CA ASN A 164 12.98 31.27 7.68
C ASN A 164 13.51 29.82 7.63
N GLU A 165 14.73 29.64 8.13
CA GLU A 165 15.44 28.36 8.09
C GLU A 165 14.69 27.22 8.80
N GLY A 166 14.02 27.51 9.92
CA GLY A 166 13.28 26.53 10.70
C GLY A 166 12.06 26.00 9.95
N GLU A 167 11.25 26.90 9.38
CA GLU A 167 10.10 26.54 8.55
C GLU A 167 10.54 25.79 7.30
N SER A 168 11.56 26.31 6.61
CA SER A 168 12.10 25.66 5.42
C SER A 168 12.54 24.22 5.70
N SER A 169 13.21 24.00 6.84
CA SER A 169 13.71 22.68 7.26
C SER A 169 12.60 21.67 7.54
N ILE A 170 11.57 22.04 8.30
CA ILE A 170 10.46 21.10 8.59
C ILE A 170 9.63 20.80 7.34
N GLN A 171 9.43 21.80 6.47
CA GLN A 171 8.71 21.61 5.22
C GLN A 171 9.44 20.64 4.28
N ASP A 172 10.77 20.75 4.17
CA ASP A 172 11.58 19.78 3.45
C ASP A 172 11.54 18.39 4.08
N ALA A 173 11.58 18.29 5.41
CA ALA A 173 11.50 17.01 6.10
C ALA A 173 10.15 16.30 5.90
N ILE A 174 9.03 17.06 5.88
CA ILE A 174 7.72 16.52 5.54
C ILE A 174 7.72 16.03 4.09
N ALA A 175 8.27 16.81 3.16
CA ALA A 175 8.37 16.40 1.77
C ALA A 175 9.24 15.15 1.59
N ASP A 176 10.41 15.07 2.25
CA ASP A 176 11.28 13.89 2.27
C ASP A 176 10.51 12.65 2.74
N TYR A 177 9.74 12.78 3.82
CA TYR A 177 8.92 11.68 4.35
C TYR A 177 7.88 11.22 3.32
N LEU A 178 7.13 12.16 2.74
CA LEU A 178 6.09 11.85 1.78
C LEU A 178 6.67 11.22 0.50
N GLU A 179 7.81 11.71 0.01
CA GLU A 179 8.50 11.17 -1.16
C GLU A 179 9.04 9.76 -0.92
N ALA A 180 9.53 9.45 0.28
CA ALA A 180 10.03 8.13 0.62
C ALA A 180 8.95 7.02 0.58
N ILE A 181 7.69 7.39 0.86
CA ILE A 181 6.54 6.47 0.76
C ILE A 181 5.75 6.64 -0.54
N LEU A 182 6.25 7.42 -1.50
CA LEU A 182 5.53 7.66 -2.74
C LEU A 182 5.46 6.37 -3.55
N LYS A 183 4.24 5.83 -3.68
CA LYS A 183 3.93 4.75 -4.61
C LYS A 183 3.54 5.37 -5.95
N ASP A 184 4.49 5.40 -6.90
CA ASP A 184 4.21 5.86 -8.27
C ASP A 184 3.47 4.79 -9.07
N THR A 185 2.17 4.69 -8.81
CA THR A 185 1.27 3.74 -9.46
C THR A 185 1.28 3.84 -10.99
N ASN A 186 1.49 5.04 -11.55
CA ASN A 186 1.58 5.22 -13.00
C ASN A 186 2.84 4.56 -13.57
N SER A 187 3.99 4.74 -12.91
CA SER A 187 5.23 4.09 -13.29
C SER A 187 5.13 2.56 -13.17
N ILE A 188 4.48 2.05 -12.13
CA ILE A 188 4.23 0.61 -11.95
C ILE A 188 3.34 0.07 -13.07
N ILE A 189 2.23 0.75 -13.39
CA ILE A 189 1.34 0.39 -14.50
C ILE A 189 2.10 0.34 -15.83
N ASN A 190 2.97 1.33 -16.08
CA ASN A 190 3.76 1.40 -17.30
C ASN A 190 4.78 0.26 -17.39
N PHE A 191 5.42 -0.08 -16.27
CA PHE A 191 6.33 -1.22 -16.18
C PHE A 191 5.62 -2.53 -16.57
N HIS A 192 4.41 -2.75 -16.04
CA HIS A 192 3.58 -3.91 -16.35
C HIS A 192 2.72 -3.76 -17.63
N SER A 193 3.04 -2.81 -18.52
CA SER A 193 2.21 -2.52 -19.71
C SER A 193 2.02 -3.70 -20.67
N ARG A 194 2.93 -4.68 -20.66
CA ARG A 194 2.77 -5.93 -21.43
C ARG A 194 1.63 -6.79 -20.87
N PHE A 195 1.57 -6.95 -19.55
CA PHE A 195 0.49 -7.66 -18.85
C PHE A 195 -0.85 -6.97 -19.08
N PHE A 196 -0.94 -5.65 -18.86
CA PHE A 196 -2.20 -4.93 -19.09
C PHE A 196 -2.69 -5.06 -20.53
N ARG A 197 -1.80 -5.05 -21.51
CA ARG A 197 -2.16 -5.22 -22.93
C ARG A 197 -2.70 -6.61 -23.25
N SER A 198 -2.25 -7.66 -22.56
CA SER A 198 -2.78 -9.02 -22.79
C SER A 198 -4.21 -9.19 -22.27
N LEU A 199 -4.69 -8.30 -21.39
CA LEU A 199 -6.05 -8.37 -20.84
C LEU A 199 -7.16 -8.19 -21.90
N ASN A 200 -6.83 -7.72 -23.10
CA ASN A 200 -7.81 -7.49 -24.17
C ASN A 200 -8.48 -8.77 -24.72
N LYS A 201 -8.01 -9.95 -24.31
CA LYS A 201 -8.60 -11.25 -24.65
C LYS A 201 -9.45 -11.84 -23.52
N ILE A 202 -9.42 -11.24 -22.33
CA ILE A 202 -10.05 -11.79 -21.13
C ILE A 202 -11.56 -11.62 -21.20
N GLU A 203 -12.28 -12.73 -21.06
CA GLU A 203 -13.74 -12.81 -21.13
C GLU A 203 -14.38 -12.81 -19.74
N HIS A 204 -13.62 -13.13 -18.68
CA HIS A 204 -14.10 -13.17 -17.31
C HIS A 204 -12.99 -12.72 -16.36
N VAL A 205 -13.28 -11.75 -15.50
CA VAL A 205 -12.41 -11.30 -14.42
C VAL A 205 -12.93 -11.84 -13.10
N ILE A 206 -12.07 -12.54 -12.35
CA ILE A 206 -12.36 -13.02 -11.00
C ILE A 206 -11.53 -12.21 -10.01
N VAL A 207 -12.20 -11.60 -9.03
CA VAL A 207 -11.57 -10.85 -7.95
C VAL A 207 -11.77 -11.60 -6.65
N ILE A 208 -10.68 -11.93 -5.98
CA ILE A 208 -10.71 -12.61 -4.68
C ILE A 208 -9.65 -12.05 -3.73
N GLY A 209 -10.04 -11.86 -2.48
CA GLY A 209 -9.12 -11.44 -1.41
C GLY A 209 -8.59 -10.01 -1.56
N TRP A 210 -9.12 -9.21 -2.49
CA TRP A 210 -8.72 -7.82 -2.68
C TRP A 210 -9.44 -6.91 -1.68
N SER A 211 -8.68 -6.09 -0.96
CA SER A 211 -9.21 -5.17 0.06
C SER A 211 -9.82 -3.89 -0.52
N ALA A 212 -9.58 -3.61 -1.81
CA ALA A 212 -10.04 -2.40 -2.49
C ALA A 212 -9.57 -1.09 -1.83
N GLY A 213 -8.31 -1.05 -1.38
CA GLY A 213 -7.71 0.17 -0.85
C GLY A 213 -7.71 1.31 -1.89
N SER A 214 -7.92 2.55 -1.45
CA SER A 214 -7.96 3.75 -2.31
C SER A 214 -6.71 3.89 -3.18
N VAL A 215 -5.54 3.54 -2.63
CA VAL A 215 -4.24 3.53 -3.32
C VAL A 215 -4.16 2.57 -4.50
N ASP A 216 -4.99 1.52 -4.52
CA ASP A 216 -4.98 0.47 -5.53
C ASP A 216 -6.05 0.66 -6.61
N ILE A 217 -6.97 1.62 -6.43
CA ILE A 217 -8.02 1.97 -7.40
C ILE A 217 -7.47 2.25 -8.81
N PRO A 218 -6.30 2.93 -9.00
CA PRO A 218 -5.78 3.14 -10.33
C PRO A 218 -5.46 1.84 -11.09
N TYR A 219 -5.11 0.75 -10.39
CA TYR A 219 -4.93 -0.56 -11.02
C TYR A 219 -6.26 -1.15 -11.48
N LEU A 220 -7.32 -1.06 -10.65
CA LEU A 220 -8.66 -1.51 -11.03
C LEU A 220 -9.16 -0.75 -12.27
N LEU A 221 -8.99 0.57 -12.30
CA LEU A 221 -9.30 1.39 -13.47
C LEU A 221 -8.51 0.90 -14.70
N LYS A 222 -7.21 0.62 -14.53
CA LYS A 222 -6.38 0.15 -15.63
C LYS A 222 -6.80 -1.22 -16.15
N ILE A 223 -7.19 -2.14 -15.28
CA ILE A 223 -7.76 -3.45 -15.65
C ILE A 223 -9.02 -3.21 -16.47
N LYS A 224 -9.98 -2.41 -15.96
CA LYS A 224 -11.22 -2.04 -16.66
C LYS A 224 -10.98 -1.52 -18.07
N GLU A 225 -9.99 -0.65 -18.25
CA GLU A 225 -9.65 -0.07 -19.57
C GLU A 225 -9.12 -1.10 -20.56
N CYS A 226 -8.50 -2.16 -20.08
CA CYS A 226 -7.77 -3.12 -20.90
C CYS A 226 -8.54 -4.41 -21.18
N VAL A 227 -9.48 -4.79 -20.31
CA VAL A 227 -10.34 -5.96 -20.52
C VAL A 227 -11.37 -5.71 -21.63
N ARG A 228 -11.95 -6.79 -22.14
CA ARG A 228 -13.02 -6.70 -23.13
C ARG A 228 -14.25 -6.02 -22.53
N ARG A 229 -14.96 -5.22 -23.33
CA ARG A 229 -16.19 -4.52 -22.91
C ARG A 229 -17.35 -5.43 -22.55
N ASP A 230 -17.33 -6.68 -23.02
CA ASP A 230 -18.33 -7.71 -22.72
C ASP A 230 -17.84 -8.72 -21.68
N ALA A 231 -16.70 -8.45 -21.03
CA ALA A 231 -16.18 -9.32 -19.99
C ALA A 231 -17.16 -9.40 -18.79
N LYS A 232 -17.29 -10.60 -18.24
CA LYS A 232 -18.02 -10.80 -16.98
C LYS A 232 -17.10 -10.57 -15.79
N TRP A 233 -17.66 -10.19 -14.66
CA TRP A 233 -16.90 -10.01 -13.42
C TRP A 233 -17.54 -10.81 -12.30
N THR A 234 -16.72 -11.56 -11.56
CA THR A 234 -17.13 -12.21 -10.32
C THR A 234 -16.25 -11.69 -9.19
N VAL A 235 -16.88 -11.18 -8.14
CA VAL A 235 -16.21 -10.52 -7.02
C VAL A 235 -16.53 -11.26 -5.74
N TYR A 236 -15.53 -11.90 -5.16
CA TYR A 236 -15.66 -12.61 -3.90
C TYR A 236 -15.40 -11.70 -2.70
N TRP A 237 -16.36 -11.64 -1.77
CA TRP A 237 -16.28 -10.82 -0.56
C TRP A 237 -16.30 -11.67 0.71
N TYR A 238 -15.50 -11.28 1.70
CA TYR A 238 -15.36 -12.04 2.95
C TYR A 238 -16.45 -11.71 3.99
N ASN A 239 -16.75 -10.42 4.17
CA ASN A 239 -17.76 -9.93 5.10
C ASN A 239 -18.46 -8.67 4.55
N ASN A 240 -19.46 -8.16 5.27
CA ASN A 240 -20.25 -6.99 4.82
C ASN A 240 -19.40 -5.72 4.62
N GLU A 241 -18.33 -5.55 5.39
CA GLU A 241 -17.41 -4.42 5.25
C GLU A 241 -16.61 -4.51 3.95
N ALA A 242 -16.03 -5.68 3.67
CA ALA A 242 -15.34 -5.95 2.41
C ALA A 242 -16.29 -5.83 1.21
N TYR A 243 -17.53 -6.32 1.32
CA TYR A 243 -18.55 -6.12 0.28
C TYR A 243 -18.80 -4.64 0.01
N ALA A 244 -18.97 -3.82 1.05
CA ALA A 244 -19.19 -2.39 0.90
C ALA A 244 -17.97 -1.68 0.25
N GLY A 245 -16.75 -2.02 0.67
CA GLY A 245 -15.52 -1.48 0.08
C GLY A 245 -15.35 -1.87 -1.39
N LEU A 246 -15.53 -3.15 -1.73
CA LEU A 246 -15.48 -3.64 -3.10
C LEU A 246 -16.55 -2.98 -3.97
N LYS A 247 -17.79 -2.89 -3.48
CA LYS A 247 -18.89 -2.24 -4.20
C LYS A 247 -18.60 -0.78 -4.46
N HIS A 248 -18.09 -0.06 -3.45
CA HIS A 248 -17.69 1.34 -3.60
C HIS A 248 -16.60 1.50 -4.66
N ALA A 249 -15.54 0.69 -4.61
CA ALA A 249 -14.45 0.74 -5.58
C ALA A 249 -14.93 0.46 -7.01
N PHE A 250 -15.80 -0.54 -7.20
CA PHE A 250 -16.36 -0.89 -8.49
C PHE A 250 -17.32 0.18 -9.03
N ASP A 251 -18.09 0.83 -8.17
CA ASP A 251 -18.93 1.97 -8.53
C ASP A 251 -18.07 3.19 -8.90
N GLU A 252 -17.01 3.49 -8.14
CA GLU A 252 -16.09 4.62 -8.34
C GLU A 252 -15.46 4.61 -9.73
N VAL A 253 -15.00 3.44 -10.19
CA VAL A 253 -14.45 3.29 -11.54
C VAL A 253 -15.51 2.92 -12.58
N GLU A 254 -16.79 2.95 -12.24
CA GLU A 254 -17.94 2.61 -13.09
C GLU A 254 -17.83 1.21 -13.74
N ILE A 255 -17.43 0.17 -13.01
CA ILE A 255 -17.51 -1.22 -13.51
C ILE A 255 -18.95 -1.71 -13.45
N ASP A 256 -19.65 -1.51 -12.33
CA ASP A 256 -21.03 -1.98 -12.14
C ASP A 256 -22.04 -1.36 -13.13
N GLY A 257 -21.73 -0.18 -13.67
CA GLY A 257 -22.55 0.46 -14.70
C GLY A 257 -22.28 -0.04 -16.12
N ASN A 258 -21.15 -0.70 -16.36
CA ASN A 258 -20.66 -1.05 -17.70
C ASN A 258 -20.52 -2.56 -17.94
N TYR A 259 -20.52 -3.38 -16.90
CA TYR A 259 -20.28 -4.82 -16.98
C TYR A 259 -21.35 -5.63 -16.24
N GLU A 260 -21.47 -6.90 -16.59
CA GLU A 260 -22.20 -7.89 -15.78
C GLU A 260 -21.30 -8.28 -14.59
N VAL A 261 -21.70 -7.88 -13.38
CA VAL A 261 -20.94 -8.14 -12.15
C VAL A 261 -21.75 -8.99 -11.18
N GLU A 262 -21.17 -10.09 -10.73
CA GLU A 262 -21.73 -10.96 -9.70
C GLU A 262 -20.90 -10.86 -8.41
N TYR A 263 -21.56 -10.58 -7.29
CA TYR A 263 -20.92 -10.52 -5.98
C TYR A 263 -21.27 -11.76 -5.17
N ILE A 264 -20.26 -12.55 -4.81
CA ILE A 264 -20.44 -13.85 -4.15
C ILE A 264 -19.71 -13.86 -2.81
N GLN A 265 -20.33 -14.40 -1.76
CA GLN A 265 -19.64 -14.60 -0.49
C GLN A 265 -18.48 -15.59 -0.68
N THR A 266 -17.32 -15.33 -0.09
CA THR A 266 -16.07 -16.08 -0.35
C THR A 266 -16.17 -17.58 -0.03
N ASP A 267 -17.10 -18.00 0.83
CA ASP A 267 -17.36 -19.42 1.13
C ASP A 267 -17.79 -20.22 -0.11
N GLY A 268 -18.24 -19.54 -1.18
CA GLY A 268 -18.53 -20.17 -2.46
C GLY A 268 -17.30 -20.45 -3.34
N PHE A 269 -16.13 -19.89 -3.00
CA PHE A 269 -14.87 -20.11 -3.74
C PHE A 269 -14.01 -21.21 -3.11
N TRP A 270 -14.00 -21.28 -1.78
CA TRP A 270 -13.14 -22.23 -1.06
C TRP A 270 -13.75 -23.62 -1.03
N ASP A 271 -12.94 -24.64 -1.33
CA ASP A 271 -13.33 -26.02 -1.09
C ASP A 271 -13.53 -26.24 0.41
N ASN A 272 -14.62 -26.91 0.77
CA ASN A 272 -14.81 -27.40 2.14
C ASN A 272 -13.71 -28.42 2.45
N ALA A 273 -12.75 -28.02 3.30
CA ALA A 273 -11.65 -28.79 3.89
C ALA A 273 -11.18 -30.02 3.09
N LEU A 274 -10.04 -29.87 2.41
CA LEU A 274 -9.22 -30.98 1.89
C LEU A 274 -8.72 -31.91 3.00
#